data_AF-A0A6L4A479-F1
#
_entry.id   AF-A0A6L4A479-F1
#
_cell.length_a   1.000
_cell.length_b   1.000
_cell.length_c   1.000
_cell.angle_alpha   90.00
_cell.angle_beta   90.00
_cell.angle_gamma   90.00
#
_symmetry.space_group_name_H-M   'P 1'
#
loop_
_entity.id
_entity.type
_entity.pdbx_description
1 polymer ?
#
loop_
_entity_poly.entity_id
_entity_poly.type
_entity_poly.pdbx_seq_one_letter_code
_entity_poly.pdbx_strand_id
1 'polypeptide(L)'
;MSSVRWSHLSVIVILFSLVVNVVAGLHSTHAQSQTPQVIESDAPDVTVSGHWQTQTTPQASSGSYRYSSGAEEDVLTLSFSGPSIEVLYIAGPSLGTLAIDVDGTVLRTVITTADQTAYTQSARIDYLSNDSHTLKVYAQEGGVVAIDAFVIPTPPSGEGNS
;
A
#
# COMPACT_ATOMS: atom_id res chain seq x y z
N MET A 1 26.52 63.24 -67.85
CA MET A 1 27.01 63.41 -66.45
C MET A 1 27.06 62.03 -65.80
N SER A 2 28.25 61.60 -65.33
CA SER A 2 28.59 60.68 -64.20
C SER A 2 27.61 59.55 -63.80
N SER A 3 27.96 58.33 -63.37
CA SER A 3 29.17 57.53 -63.10
C SER A 3 28.66 56.13 -62.67
N VAL A 4 29.49 55.09 -62.74
CA VAL A 4 29.21 53.68 -62.36
C VAL A 4 29.45 53.43 -60.85
N ARG A 5 28.73 52.49 -60.20
CA ARG A 5 29.28 51.45 -59.27
C ARG A 5 28.26 50.45 -58.67
N TRP A 6 28.76 49.23 -58.42
CA TRP A 6 28.09 48.00 -57.97
C TRP A 6 27.90 47.86 -56.44
N SER A 7 26.97 46.96 -56.07
CA SER A 7 27.05 45.89 -55.03
C SER A 7 26.34 46.03 -53.65
N HIS A 8 25.91 44.85 -53.15
CA HIS A 8 25.52 44.43 -51.78
C HIS A 8 24.07 44.74 -51.32
N LEU A 9 23.15 43.80 -51.01
CA LEU A 9 23.05 42.60 -50.14
C LEU A 9 22.21 42.88 -48.87
N SER A 10 21.16 42.08 -48.66
CA SER A 10 20.55 41.62 -47.38
C SER A 10 19.17 40.99 -47.71
N VAL A 11 19.00 39.66 -47.76
CA VAL A 11 18.76 38.71 -46.64
C VAL A 11 17.60 39.23 -45.77
N ILE A 12 16.48 38.51 -45.61
CA ILE A 12 16.37 37.43 -44.63
C ILE A 12 15.09 36.61 -44.94
N VAL A 13 15.27 35.30 -45.16
CA VAL A 13 14.23 34.28 -44.97
C VAL A 13 14.38 33.79 -43.54
N ILE A 14 13.47 34.13 -42.63
CA ILE A 14 13.43 33.50 -41.30
C ILE A 14 12.61 32.21 -41.45
N LEU A 15 13.30 31.14 -41.83
CA LEU A 15 12.89 29.78 -41.48
C LEU A 15 13.13 29.64 -39.97
N PHE A 16 12.04 29.53 -39.21
CA PHE A 16 12.10 29.30 -37.76
C PHE A 16 12.49 27.83 -37.54
N SER A 17 13.79 27.53 -37.58
CA SER A 17 14.35 26.27 -37.09
C SER A 17 14.28 26.28 -35.57
N LEU A 18 13.34 25.53 -35.01
CA LEU A 18 13.31 25.22 -33.58
C LEU A 18 14.46 24.26 -33.26
N VAL A 19 15.49 24.76 -32.59
CA VAL A 19 16.51 23.91 -31.95
C VAL A 19 15.96 23.53 -30.58
N VAL A 20 15.51 22.29 -30.42
CA VAL A 20 15.19 21.72 -29.11
C VAL A 20 16.50 21.22 -28.49
N ASN A 21 17.06 21.98 -27.54
CA ASN A 21 18.13 21.49 -26.70
C ASN A 21 17.53 20.53 -25.66
N VAL A 22 17.67 19.23 -25.90
CA VAL A 22 17.46 18.22 -24.86
C VAL A 22 18.72 18.22 -24.00
N VAL A 23 18.65 18.86 -22.83
CA VAL A 23 19.63 18.61 -21.77
C VAL A 23 19.24 17.27 -21.14
N ALA A 24 20.08 16.26 -21.35
CA ALA A 24 19.95 14.96 -20.72
C ALA A 24 20.09 15.09 -19.20
N GLY A 25 18.96 15.12 -18.50
CA GLY A 25 18.83 14.60 -17.15
C GLY A 25 17.89 13.41 -17.24
N LEU A 26 18.46 12.22 -17.43
CA LEU A 26 17.72 10.96 -17.44
C LEU A 26 17.19 10.70 -16.03
N HIS A 27 16.01 11.20 -15.68
CA HIS A 27 15.13 10.43 -14.80
C HIS A 27 14.14 9.75 -15.72
N SER A 28 14.57 8.60 -16.25
CA SER A 28 13.60 7.59 -16.64
C SER A 28 12.72 7.35 -15.42
N THR A 29 11.49 7.86 -15.40
CA THR A 29 10.48 7.31 -14.51
C THR A 29 10.19 5.92 -15.05
N HIS A 30 11.06 4.95 -14.75
CA HIS A 30 10.63 3.58 -14.67
C HIS A 30 9.52 3.59 -13.63
N ALA A 31 8.29 3.37 -14.06
CA ALA A 31 7.24 2.91 -13.16
C ALA A 31 7.76 1.58 -12.60
N GLN A 32 8.51 1.64 -11.49
CA GLN A 32 8.96 0.44 -10.82
C GLN A 32 7.69 -0.22 -10.28
N SER A 33 7.42 -1.43 -10.76
CA SER A 33 6.37 -2.29 -10.21
C SER A 33 6.72 -2.55 -8.75
N GLN A 34 6.17 -1.75 -7.83
CA GLN A 34 6.19 -2.04 -6.41
C GLN A 34 5.31 -3.26 -6.21
N THR A 35 5.91 -4.45 -6.18
CA THR A 35 5.19 -5.66 -5.78
C THR A 35 4.80 -5.48 -4.32
N PRO A 36 3.52 -5.54 -3.93
CA PRO A 36 3.14 -5.45 -2.53
C PRO A 36 3.80 -6.56 -1.70
N GLN A 37 4.16 -6.25 -0.45
CA GLN A 37 4.68 -7.22 0.50
C GLN A 37 3.53 -7.76 1.35
N VAL A 38 3.47 -9.08 1.50
CA VAL A 38 2.52 -9.77 2.40
C VAL A 38 3.23 -10.09 3.71
N ILE A 39 2.62 -9.71 4.83
CA ILE A 39 3.04 -10.00 6.20
C ILE A 39 1.98 -10.89 6.84
N GLU A 40 2.29 -12.17 7.04
CA GLU A 40 1.37 -13.12 7.68
C GLU A 40 1.04 -12.68 9.11
N SER A 41 -0.16 -13.00 9.60
CA SER A 41 -0.60 -12.64 10.96
C SER A 41 0.26 -13.26 12.07
N ASP A 42 1.02 -14.31 11.78
CA ASP A 42 1.99 -14.95 12.68
C ASP A 42 3.44 -14.56 12.42
N ALA A 43 3.70 -13.63 11.48
CA ALA A 43 5.03 -13.11 11.23
C ALA A 43 5.61 -12.41 12.47
N PRO A 44 6.94 -12.46 12.68
CA PRO A 44 7.59 -11.85 13.85
C PRO A 44 7.43 -10.33 13.93
N ASP A 45 7.12 -9.67 12.82
CA ASP A 45 6.89 -8.22 12.75
C ASP A 45 5.49 -7.82 13.31
N VAL A 46 4.60 -8.79 13.52
CA VAL A 46 3.26 -8.58 14.08
C VAL A 46 3.32 -8.73 15.60
N THR A 47 3.08 -7.64 16.32
CA THR A 47 3.00 -7.66 17.78
C THR A 47 1.60 -8.12 18.21
N VAL A 48 1.55 -9.08 19.13
CA VAL A 48 0.30 -9.67 19.64
C VAL A 48 0.06 -9.19 21.07
N SER A 49 -1.12 -8.64 21.34
CA SER A 49 -1.65 -8.37 22.68
C SER A 49 -2.94 -9.14 22.91
N GLY A 50 -3.20 -9.53 24.17
CA GLY A 50 -4.38 -10.32 24.53
C GLY A 50 -4.30 -11.77 24.05
N HIS A 51 -5.46 -12.35 23.76
CA HIS A 51 -5.63 -13.75 23.41
C HIS A 51 -5.89 -13.91 21.91
N TRP A 52 -4.89 -14.45 21.22
CA TRP A 52 -5.00 -14.88 19.83
C TRP A 52 -4.64 -16.36 19.71
N GLN A 53 -5.44 -17.09 18.95
CA GLN A 53 -5.21 -18.50 18.64
C GLN A 53 -4.89 -18.65 17.15
N THR A 54 -4.08 -19.66 16.82
CA THR A 54 -3.76 -19.99 15.43
C THR A 54 -4.69 -21.09 14.93
N GLN A 55 -5.24 -20.90 13.74
CA GLN A 55 -5.93 -21.94 12.99
C GLN A 55 -5.09 -22.33 11.77
N THR A 56 -4.65 -23.59 11.71
CA THR A 56 -3.96 -24.14 10.53
C THR A 56 -4.97 -24.62 9.50
N THR A 57 -4.78 -24.22 8.24
CA THR A 57 -5.63 -24.59 7.10
C THR A 57 -4.93 -24.21 5.80
N PRO A 58 -4.89 -25.08 4.77
CA PRO A 58 -4.23 -24.76 3.49
C PRO A 58 -4.93 -23.66 2.67
N GLN A 59 -6.11 -23.19 3.10
CA GLN A 59 -6.84 -22.10 2.46
C GLN A 59 -6.36 -20.70 2.90
N ALA A 60 -5.60 -20.60 3.99
CA ALA A 60 -4.94 -19.37 4.44
C ALA A 60 -3.66 -19.11 3.63
N SER A 61 -3.23 -17.85 3.49
CA SER A 61 -2.13 -17.47 2.58
C SER A 61 -0.84 -18.26 2.80
N SER A 62 -0.45 -18.47 4.05
CA SER A 62 0.72 -19.27 4.46
C SER A 62 0.37 -20.62 5.11
N GLY A 63 -0.90 -21.01 5.05
CA GLY A 63 -1.39 -22.23 5.69
C GLY A 63 -1.88 -22.06 7.13
N SER A 64 -1.89 -20.83 7.67
CA SER A 64 -2.55 -20.53 8.94
C SER A 64 -3.02 -19.08 9.05
N TYR A 65 -3.99 -18.83 9.93
CA TYR A 65 -4.44 -17.48 10.30
C TYR A 65 -4.59 -17.37 11.83
N ARG A 66 -4.63 -16.15 12.37
CA ARG A 66 -4.91 -15.90 13.79
C ARG A 66 -6.35 -15.46 14.00
N TYR A 67 -7.00 -15.91 15.07
CA TYR A 67 -8.30 -15.40 15.51
C TYR A 67 -8.30 -15.00 16.98
N SER A 68 -9.05 -13.94 17.31
CA SER A 68 -9.14 -13.39 18.68
C SER A 68 -10.08 -14.21 19.57
N SER A 69 -10.12 -13.88 20.86
CA SER A 69 -11.20 -14.32 21.75
C SER A 69 -12.47 -13.46 21.63
N GLY A 70 -12.37 -12.33 20.92
CA GLY A 70 -13.46 -11.36 20.70
C GLY A 70 -13.42 -10.16 21.65
N ALA A 71 -12.41 -10.08 22.52
CA ALA A 71 -12.21 -8.95 23.40
C ALA A 71 -11.47 -7.80 22.67
N GLU A 72 -11.78 -6.55 23.03
CA GLU A 72 -11.17 -5.37 22.38
C GLU A 72 -9.65 -5.25 22.68
N GLU A 73 -9.19 -5.81 23.80
CA GLU A 73 -7.78 -5.87 24.17
C GLU A 73 -6.96 -6.92 23.38
N ASP A 74 -7.63 -7.79 22.61
CA ASP A 74 -6.99 -8.71 21.69
C ASP A 74 -6.59 -7.95 20.41
N VAL A 75 -5.36 -7.44 20.39
CA VAL A 75 -4.88 -6.55 19.33
C VAL A 75 -3.70 -7.18 18.59
N LEU A 76 -3.76 -7.20 17.26
CA LEU A 76 -2.55 -7.33 16.42
C LEU A 76 -2.10 -5.94 15.99
N THR A 77 -0.81 -5.65 16.17
CA THR A 77 -0.19 -4.37 15.81
C THR A 77 0.91 -4.59 14.77
N LEU A 78 0.93 -3.75 13.73
CA LEU A 78 1.95 -3.76 12.68
C LEU A 78 2.38 -2.33 12.36
N SER A 79 3.69 -2.09 12.31
CA SER A 79 4.25 -0.85 11.76
C SER A 79 4.48 -1.01 10.27
N PHE A 80 4.08 -0.01 9.48
CA PHE A 80 4.32 0.00 8.04
C PHE A 80 4.65 1.41 7.56
N SER A 81 5.09 1.54 6.30
CA SER A 81 5.26 2.83 5.65
C SER A 81 4.59 2.81 4.29
N GLY A 82 3.99 3.95 3.92
CA GLY A 82 3.39 4.13 2.61
C GLY A 82 1.89 4.37 2.65
N PRO A 83 1.30 4.66 1.48
CA PRO A 83 0.01 5.32 1.38
C PRO A 83 -1.18 4.37 1.55
N SER A 84 -0.93 3.09 1.83
CA SER A 84 -1.99 2.09 1.92
C SER A 84 -1.64 0.93 2.83
N ILE A 85 -2.67 0.28 3.34
CA ILE A 85 -2.64 -1.02 4.02
C ILE A 85 -3.87 -1.80 3.60
N GLU A 86 -3.70 -3.10 3.37
CA GLU A 86 -4.81 -4.02 3.15
C GLU A 86 -4.76 -5.15 4.17
N VAL A 87 -5.88 -5.40 4.84
CA VAL A 87 -6.03 -6.44 5.84
C VAL A 87 -6.74 -7.61 5.18
N LEU A 88 -6.08 -8.77 5.12
CA LEU A 88 -6.68 -10.02 4.69
C LEU A 88 -7.30 -10.71 5.91
N TYR A 89 -8.57 -11.07 5.80
CA TYR A 89 -9.33 -11.62 6.92
C TYR A 89 -10.18 -12.82 6.49
N ILE A 90 -10.66 -13.56 7.48
CA ILE A 90 -11.63 -14.65 7.28
C ILE A 90 -13.01 -14.10 7.64
N ALA A 91 -14.02 -14.44 6.85
CA ALA A 91 -15.42 -14.23 7.20
C ALA A 91 -16.08 -15.56 7.57
N GLY A 92 -17.10 -15.55 8.43
CA GLY A 92 -17.82 -16.78 8.79
C GLY A 92 -18.92 -16.59 9.83
N PRO A 93 -19.69 -17.65 10.15
CA PRO A 93 -20.95 -17.52 10.89
C PRO A 93 -20.80 -17.00 12.32
N SER A 94 -19.66 -17.27 12.95
CA SER A 94 -19.37 -16.90 14.34
C SER A 94 -18.41 -15.71 14.46
N LEU A 95 -18.10 -15.04 13.35
CA LEU A 95 -17.21 -13.89 13.36
C LEU A 95 -17.99 -12.59 13.54
N GLY A 96 -17.34 -11.62 14.17
CA GLY A 96 -17.92 -10.35 14.54
C GLY A 96 -17.54 -9.22 13.59
N THR A 97 -17.32 -8.06 14.18
CA THR A 97 -16.97 -6.82 13.50
C THR A 97 -15.50 -6.49 13.75
N LEU A 98 -14.73 -6.37 12.68
CA LEU A 98 -13.31 -6.00 12.68
C LEU A 98 -13.14 -4.48 12.64
N ALA A 99 -12.43 -3.92 13.61
CA ALA A 99 -11.90 -2.56 13.55
C ALA A 99 -10.51 -2.55 12.91
N ILE A 100 -10.29 -1.60 11.99
CA ILE A 100 -9.02 -1.29 11.36
C ILE A 100 -8.67 0.14 11.77
N ASP A 101 -7.79 0.22 12.76
CA ASP A 101 -7.28 1.46 13.32
C ASP A 101 -5.90 1.75 12.74
N VAL A 102 -5.72 2.96 12.22
CA VAL A 102 -4.42 3.46 11.78
C VAL A 102 -4.13 4.73 12.57
N ASP A 103 -2.97 4.76 13.21
CA ASP A 103 -2.47 5.88 14.01
C ASP A 103 -3.40 6.33 15.14
N GLY A 104 -4.14 5.39 15.74
CA GLY A 104 -5.07 5.64 16.85
C GLY A 104 -6.46 6.11 16.42
N THR A 105 -6.77 6.00 15.13
CA THR A 105 -8.09 6.32 14.57
C THR A 105 -8.64 5.11 13.81
N VAL A 106 -9.85 4.66 14.17
CA VAL A 106 -10.57 3.64 13.39
C VAL A 106 -10.97 4.23 12.03
N LEU A 107 -10.22 3.87 10.99
CA LEU A 107 -10.49 4.32 9.62
C LEU A 107 -11.49 3.43 8.89
N ARG A 108 -11.64 2.19 9.33
CA ARG A 108 -12.62 1.26 8.76
C ARG A 108 -13.10 0.24 9.79
N THR A 109 -14.38 -0.06 9.69
CA THR A 109 -15.04 -1.15 10.39
C THR A 109 -15.60 -2.13 9.36
N VAL A 110 -15.45 -3.43 9.57
CA VAL A 110 -15.88 -4.48 8.63
C VAL A 110 -16.69 -5.53 9.39
N ILE A 111 -17.94 -5.75 8.98
CA ILE A 111 -18.72 -6.90 9.47
C ILE A 111 -18.15 -8.14 8.77
N THR A 112 -17.60 -9.06 9.57
CA THR A 112 -16.98 -10.31 9.06
C THR A 112 -17.89 -11.52 9.22
N THR A 113 -19.11 -11.33 9.73
CA THR A 113 -20.13 -12.37 9.77
C THR A 113 -20.56 -12.76 8.35
N ALA A 114 -20.61 -14.05 8.06
CA ALA A 114 -21.09 -14.59 6.79
C ALA A 114 -21.74 -15.97 6.99
N ASP A 115 -22.64 -16.37 6.09
CA ASP A 115 -23.37 -17.65 6.21
C ASP A 115 -22.46 -18.88 6.16
N GLN A 116 -21.29 -18.77 5.52
CA GLN A 116 -20.28 -19.82 5.40
C GLN A 116 -18.89 -19.21 5.58
N THR A 117 -17.92 -20.04 5.96
CA THR A 117 -16.52 -19.59 6.04
C THR A 117 -16.03 -19.18 4.66
N ALA A 118 -15.54 -17.96 4.54
CA ALA A 118 -14.92 -17.43 3.34
C ALA A 118 -13.49 -16.97 3.66
N TYR A 119 -12.54 -17.50 2.91
CA TYR A 119 -11.14 -17.12 2.95
C TYR A 119 -10.89 -15.96 1.99
N THR A 120 -9.67 -15.41 2.00
CA THR A 120 -9.21 -14.39 1.05
C THR A 120 -10.08 -13.13 1.00
N GLN A 121 -10.76 -12.78 2.10
CA GLN A 121 -11.48 -11.51 2.19
C GLN A 121 -10.48 -10.41 2.44
N SER A 122 -10.75 -9.19 1.96
CA SER A 122 -9.85 -8.07 2.18
C SER A 122 -10.54 -6.74 2.40
N ALA A 123 -9.87 -5.90 3.18
CA ALA A 123 -10.31 -4.54 3.47
C ALA A 123 -9.12 -3.60 3.35
N ARG A 124 -9.25 -2.61 2.47
CA ARG A 124 -8.16 -1.69 2.10
C ARG A 124 -8.40 -0.27 2.60
N ILE A 125 -7.31 0.36 3.01
CA ILE A 125 -7.15 1.80 3.22
C ILE A 125 -6.04 2.24 2.27
N ASP A 126 -6.30 3.24 1.42
CA ASP A 126 -5.40 3.66 0.33
C ASP A 126 -5.26 5.18 0.19
N TYR A 127 -5.61 5.89 1.26
CA TYR A 127 -5.59 7.35 1.35
C TYR A 127 -4.71 7.86 2.51
N LEU A 128 -3.63 7.13 2.82
CA LEU A 128 -2.65 7.52 3.84
C LEU A 128 -1.50 8.35 3.23
N SER A 129 -0.69 8.97 4.08
CA SER A 129 0.54 9.63 3.62
C SER A 129 1.62 8.59 3.29
N ASN A 130 2.74 9.01 2.69
CA ASN A 130 3.88 8.13 2.44
C ASN A 130 4.80 7.98 3.67
N ASP A 131 4.30 8.30 4.86
CA ASP A 131 5.06 8.27 6.10
C ASP A 131 4.97 6.88 6.76
N SER A 132 5.52 6.77 7.97
CA SER A 132 5.33 5.58 8.81
C SER A 132 4.01 5.67 9.56
N HIS A 133 3.32 4.54 9.64
CA HIS A 133 2.02 4.35 10.26
C HIS A 133 2.05 3.16 11.21
N THR A 134 1.15 3.17 12.20
CA THR A 134 0.87 2.03 13.07
C THR A 134 -0.54 1.52 12.79
N LEU A 135 -0.65 0.30 12.31
CA LEU A 135 -1.89 -0.45 12.20
C LEU A 135 -2.21 -1.14 13.54
N LYS A 136 -3.47 -1.09 13.95
CA LYS A 136 -4.06 -1.99 14.94
C LYS A 136 -5.33 -2.62 14.38
N VAL A 137 -5.48 -3.92 14.62
CA VAL A 137 -6.71 -4.64 14.31
C VAL A 137 -7.21 -5.39 15.53
N TYR A 138 -8.51 -5.30 15.79
CA TYR A 138 -9.17 -5.91 16.95
C TYR A 138 -10.65 -6.16 16.68
N ALA A 139 -11.26 -7.01 17.50
CA ALA A 139 -12.71 -7.21 17.50
C ALA A 139 -13.38 -5.99 18.14
N GLN A 140 -14.26 -5.31 17.40
CA GLN A 140 -15.02 -4.16 17.92
C GLN A 140 -16.31 -4.62 18.62
N GLU A 141 -17.03 -5.58 18.03
CA GLU A 141 -18.25 -6.14 18.60
C GLU A 141 -18.63 -7.44 17.88
N GLY A 142 -19.65 -8.14 18.39
CA GLY A 142 -20.34 -9.20 17.64
C GLY A 142 -19.59 -10.54 17.53
N GLY A 143 -18.42 -10.69 18.14
CA GLY A 143 -17.70 -11.97 18.22
C GLY A 143 -16.21 -11.86 17.90
N VAL A 144 -15.61 -13.00 17.59
CA VAL A 144 -14.18 -13.08 17.26
C VAL A 144 -13.89 -12.49 15.88
N VAL A 145 -12.67 -12.03 15.67
CA VAL A 145 -12.17 -11.66 14.33
C VAL A 145 -11.00 -12.55 13.97
N ALA A 146 -10.81 -12.79 12.68
CA ALA A 146 -9.79 -13.69 12.16
C ALA A 146 -8.98 -13.01 11.06
N ILE A 147 -7.67 -12.89 11.26
CA ILE A 147 -6.73 -12.17 10.41
C ILE A 147 -5.78 -13.18 9.78
N ASP A 148 -5.72 -13.17 8.46
CA ASP A 148 -4.83 -14.02 7.67
C ASP A 148 -3.46 -13.35 7.55
N ALA A 149 -3.44 -12.17 6.92
CA ALA A 149 -2.22 -11.43 6.64
C ALA A 149 -2.50 -9.92 6.43
N PHE A 150 -1.43 -9.17 6.27
CA PHE A 150 -1.43 -7.75 5.93
C PHE A 150 -0.66 -7.53 4.64
N VAL A 151 -1.13 -6.61 3.80
CA VAL A 151 -0.46 -6.27 2.54
C VAL A 151 -0.06 -4.80 2.57
N ILE A 152 1.25 -4.55 2.48
CA ILE A 152 1.85 -3.21 2.51
C ILE A 152 2.53 -2.89 1.16
N PRO A 153 2.59 -1.62 0.76
CA PRO A 153 3.44 -1.17 -0.32
C PRO A 153 4.89 -1.54 -0.04
N THR A 154 5.60 -2.05 -1.05
CA THR A 154 7.06 -2.17 -0.94
C THR A 154 7.66 -0.78 -1.11
N PRO A 155 8.56 -0.34 -0.22
CA PRO A 155 9.30 0.90 -0.42
C PRO A 155 9.98 0.89 -1.80
N PRO A 156 10.06 2.02 -2.52
CA PRO A 156 10.88 2.06 -3.73
C PRO A 156 12.28 1.58 -3.37
N SER A 157 12.82 0.62 -4.14
CA SER A 157 14.18 0.13 -3.95
C SER A 157 15.09 1.34 -3.95
N GLY A 158 15.67 1.68 -2.80
CA GLY A 158 16.48 2.88 -2.68
C GLY A 158 17.59 2.84 -3.72
N GLU A 159 17.76 3.95 -4.44
CA GLU A 159 19.05 4.35 -4.98
C GLU A 159 20.03 4.43 -3.80
N GLY A 160 20.58 3.28 -3.41
CA GLY A 160 21.70 3.20 -2.51
C GLY A 160 22.91 3.76 -3.23
N ASN A 161 23.17 5.04 -3.02
CA ASN A 161 24.48 5.61 -3.30
C ASN A 161 25.45 5.09 -2.22
N SER A 162 26.24 4.08 -2.57
CA SER A 162 27.55 3.77 -1.97
C SER A 162 28.42 3.06 -2.98
#